data_AF-A0A970MDQ5-F1
#
_entry.id   AF-A0A970MDQ5-F1
#
_cell.length_a   1.000
_cell.length_b   1.000
_cell.length_c   1.000
_cell.angle_alpha   90.00
_cell.angle_beta   90.00
_cell.angle_gamma   90.00
#
_symmetry.space_group_name_H-M   'P 1'
#
loop_
_entity.id
_entity.type
_entity.pdbx_description
1 polymer ?
#
loop_
_entity_poly.entity_id
_entity_poly.type
_entity_poly.pdbx_seq_one_letter_code
_entity_poly.pdbx_strand_id
1 'polypeptide(L)'
;YVYEKISKRGWVVSGGTVSRATLFYDNNLKTGGLVTRFDYVAFDEIQNMKFLEPAQLQAALTTYMQDGIVKGFDSEIPASSGIVVLGNLEAEKFNTHVNMVDAINPIFRKAETLDRIHGFIPGWKIPKFHQNLVAKGWAINTEYFAEVLHSLRDELHYSTLVDSCIVVPPKAYKRDLDAITRLCTGFVKLLFPHAKTKEDIPQDEFVKYCLEPAKEMRQLIRNQLHVIAPKEYINPDVPDIQYKE
;
A
#
# COMPACT_ATOMS: atom_id res chain seq x y z
N TYR A 1 -10.62 4.79 -13.51
CA TYR A 1 -12.08 4.64 -13.35
C TYR A 1 -12.52 4.22 -11.94
N VAL A 2 -12.14 3.04 -11.42
CA VAL A 2 -12.60 2.60 -10.07
C VAL A 2 -12.03 3.47 -8.95
N TYR A 3 -10.70 3.65 -8.90
CA TYR A 3 -10.04 4.46 -7.86
C TYR A 3 -10.43 5.94 -7.84
N GLU A 4 -10.96 6.45 -8.95
CA GLU A 4 -11.41 7.84 -9.10
C GLU A 4 -12.84 8.04 -8.56
N LYS A 5 -13.66 6.98 -8.57
CA LYS A 5 -15.09 7.05 -8.24
C LYS A 5 -15.48 6.31 -6.96
N ILE A 6 -14.53 5.61 -6.34
CA ILE A 6 -14.82 4.79 -5.15
C ILE A 6 -14.93 5.61 -3.87
N SER A 7 -14.29 6.77 -3.78
CA SER A 7 -14.31 7.58 -2.56
C SER A 7 -13.89 9.02 -2.83
N LYS A 8 -14.59 9.97 -2.20
CA LYS A 8 -14.17 11.38 -2.12
C LYS A 8 -12.91 11.60 -1.26
N ARG A 9 -12.53 10.59 -0.46
CA ARG A 9 -11.33 10.60 0.39
C ARG A 9 -10.08 10.19 -0.38
N GLY A 10 -10.21 9.72 -1.62
CA GLY A 10 -9.10 9.38 -2.49
C GLY A 10 -8.80 10.46 -3.52
N TRP A 11 -7.54 10.52 -3.95
CA TRP A 11 -7.16 11.29 -5.13
C TRP A 11 -6.42 10.42 -6.13
N VAL A 12 -6.80 10.49 -7.40
CA VAL A 12 -6.09 9.83 -8.50
C VAL A 12 -5.36 10.90 -9.30
N VAL A 13 -4.07 10.72 -9.44
CA VAL A 13 -3.25 11.47 -10.38
C VAL A 13 -3.17 10.64 -11.65
N SER A 14 -3.74 11.14 -12.75
CA SER A 14 -3.68 10.49 -14.06
C SER A 14 -2.98 11.43 -15.04
N GLY A 15 -1.73 11.10 -15.39
CA GLY A 15 -0.91 11.91 -16.28
C GLY A 15 -0.52 13.28 -15.73
N GLY A 16 0.19 14.05 -16.57
CA GLY A 16 0.68 15.38 -16.22
C GLY A 16 2.01 15.39 -15.46
N THR A 17 2.34 16.58 -14.96
CA THR A 17 3.60 16.86 -14.28
C THR A 17 3.33 17.05 -12.79
N VAL A 18 3.90 16.18 -11.95
CA VAL A 18 3.73 16.24 -10.48
C VAL A 18 4.98 16.84 -9.84
N SER A 19 4.77 17.77 -8.91
CA SER A 19 5.84 18.42 -8.14
C SER A 19 5.83 18.00 -6.67
N ARG A 20 6.94 18.25 -5.96
CA ARG A 20 6.99 18.12 -4.50
C ARG A 20 5.94 18.99 -3.80
N ALA A 21 5.72 20.21 -4.29
CA ALA A 21 4.74 21.12 -3.70
C ALA A 21 3.31 20.56 -3.80
N THR A 22 2.95 20.05 -4.98
CA THR A 22 1.62 19.45 -5.23
C THR A 22 1.39 18.22 -4.36
N LEU A 23 2.40 17.35 -4.24
CA LEU A 23 2.23 16.10 -3.52
C LEU A 23 2.31 16.28 -2.00
N PHE A 24 3.25 17.10 -1.52
CA PHE A 24 3.65 17.21 -0.12
C PHE A 24 3.32 18.56 0.50
N TYR A 25 4.08 19.61 0.19
CA TYR A 25 3.90 20.93 0.81
C TYR A 25 4.40 22.03 -0.09
N ASP A 26 3.55 23.02 -0.33
CA ASP A 26 3.91 24.23 -1.05
C ASP A 26 4.45 25.28 -0.06
N ASN A 27 5.77 25.51 -0.11
CA ASN A 27 6.43 26.49 0.76
C ASN A 27 6.04 27.95 0.45
N ASN A 28 5.61 28.25 -0.78
CA ASN A 28 5.22 29.60 -1.15
C ASN A 28 3.81 29.92 -0.63
N LEU A 29 2.90 28.96 -0.78
CA LEU A 29 1.51 29.09 -0.31
C LEU A 29 1.32 28.70 1.15
N LYS A 30 2.32 28.04 1.76
CA LYS A 30 2.28 27.48 3.11
C LYS A 30 1.14 26.48 3.31
N THR A 31 0.87 25.67 2.29
CA THR A 31 -0.25 24.72 2.28
C THR A 31 0.21 23.29 2.04
N GLY A 32 -0.44 22.35 2.73
CA GLY A 32 -0.26 20.92 2.50
C GLY A 32 -0.82 20.47 1.15
N GLY A 33 -0.08 19.56 0.52
CA GLY A 33 -0.39 18.95 -0.77
C GLY A 33 -1.40 17.81 -0.67
N LEU A 34 -1.42 16.95 -1.67
CA LEU A 34 -2.40 15.86 -1.78
C LEU A 34 -2.32 14.89 -0.59
N VAL A 35 -1.11 14.49 -0.16
CA VAL A 35 -0.98 13.47 0.90
C VAL A 35 -1.45 13.95 2.27
N THR A 36 -1.58 15.26 2.49
CA THR A 36 -2.10 15.80 3.76
C THR A 36 -3.62 15.93 3.76
N ARG A 37 -4.28 15.70 2.61
CA ARG A 37 -5.71 16.00 2.40
C ARG A 37 -6.57 14.77 2.12
N PHE A 38 -5.96 13.68 1.66
CA PHE A 38 -6.65 12.48 1.20
C PHE A 38 -6.16 11.24 1.97
N ASP A 39 -7.03 10.24 2.13
CA ASP A 39 -6.73 8.94 2.75
C ASP A 39 -5.78 8.10 1.90
N TYR A 40 -5.79 8.33 0.59
CA TYR A 40 -4.83 7.76 -0.35
C TYR A 40 -4.62 8.67 -1.57
N VAL A 41 -3.43 8.58 -2.14
CA VAL A 41 -3.08 9.16 -3.44
C VAL A 41 -2.65 8.02 -4.36
N ALA A 42 -3.39 7.83 -5.45
CA ALA A 42 -3.10 6.83 -6.46
C ALA A 42 -2.46 7.47 -7.70
N PHE A 43 -1.33 6.93 -8.14
CA PHE A 43 -0.68 7.31 -9.39
C PHE A 43 -1.07 6.32 -10.48
N ASP A 44 -1.90 6.75 -11.42
CA ASP A 44 -2.32 5.96 -12.56
C ASP A 44 -1.36 6.12 -13.74
N GLU A 45 -1.12 5.03 -14.46
CA GLU A 45 -0.14 4.94 -15.55
C GLU A 45 1.23 5.53 -15.17
N ILE A 46 1.79 5.08 -14.05
CA ILE A 46 3.02 5.66 -13.49
C ILE A 46 4.19 5.71 -14.50
N GLN A 47 4.24 4.79 -15.46
CA GLN A 47 5.23 4.76 -16.53
C GLN A 47 5.25 6.02 -17.41
N ASN A 48 4.10 6.71 -17.55
CA ASN A 48 3.92 7.88 -18.40
C ASN A 48 4.07 9.21 -17.63
N MET A 49 4.18 9.16 -16.31
CA MET A 49 4.23 10.35 -15.47
C MET A 49 5.58 11.06 -15.49
N LYS A 50 5.53 12.39 -15.50
CA LYS A 50 6.71 13.25 -15.35
C LYS A 50 6.70 13.89 -13.96
N PHE A 51 7.85 13.86 -13.31
CA PHE A 51 8.04 14.48 -12.01
C PHE A 51 9.00 15.66 -12.11
N LEU A 52 8.62 16.80 -11.54
CA LEU A 52 9.54 17.92 -11.37
C LEU A 52 10.53 17.59 -10.25
N GLU A 53 11.80 17.83 -10.51
CA GLU A 53 12.90 17.55 -9.59
C GLU A 53 12.81 16.15 -8.96
N PRO A 54 12.88 15.07 -9.75
CA PRO A 54 12.64 13.70 -9.30
C PRO A 54 13.41 13.29 -8.03
N ALA A 55 14.65 13.76 -7.89
CA ALA A 55 15.48 13.48 -6.73
C ALA A 55 14.91 14.09 -5.44
N GLN A 56 14.43 15.34 -5.48
CA GLN A 56 13.81 15.99 -4.33
C GLN A 56 12.48 15.34 -3.97
N LEU A 57 11.66 14.99 -4.97
CA LEU A 57 10.41 14.28 -4.74
C LEU A 57 10.66 12.91 -4.12
N GLN A 58 11.64 12.15 -4.63
CA GLN A 58 11.99 10.84 -4.11
C GLN A 58 12.46 10.93 -2.64
N ALA A 59 13.29 11.92 -2.31
CA ALA A 59 13.72 12.15 -0.93
C ALA A 59 12.52 12.44 -0.01
N ALA A 60 11.64 13.38 -0.41
CA ALA A 60 10.44 13.72 0.35
C ALA A 60 9.50 12.52 0.53
N LEU A 61 9.30 11.72 -0.53
CA LEU A 61 8.49 10.51 -0.50
C LEU A 61 9.08 9.47 0.46
N THR A 62 10.39 9.27 0.41
CA THR A 62 11.08 8.27 1.23
C THR A 62 11.02 8.63 2.72
N THR A 63 11.18 9.92 3.06
CA THR A 63 10.96 10.44 4.42
C THR A 63 9.51 10.27 4.84
N TYR A 64 8.56 10.65 3.99
CA TYR A 64 7.14 10.53 4.29
C TYR A 64 6.71 9.07 4.57
N MET A 65 7.12 8.13 3.72
CA MET A 65 6.78 6.71 3.87
C MET A 65 7.41 6.08 5.11
N GLN A 66 8.46 6.70 5.67
CA GLN A 66 9.13 6.23 6.88
C GLN A 66 8.51 6.84 8.15
N ASP A 67 8.32 8.17 8.16
CA ASP A 67 7.96 8.91 9.37
C ASP A 67 6.48 9.27 9.43
N GLY A 68 5.75 9.21 8.31
CA GLY A 68 4.36 9.67 8.21
C GLY A 68 4.22 11.20 8.33
N ILE A 69 5.31 11.95 8.13
CA ILE A 69 5.35 13.40 8.30
C ILE A 69 5.75 14.06 6.98
N VAL A 70 5.03 15.14 6.66
CA VAL A 70 5.31 16.03 5.56
C VAL A 70 6.04 17.26 6.07
N LYS A 71 7.22 17.54 5.50
CA LYS A 71 8.07 18.67 5.92
C LYS A 71 8.04 19.81 4.90
N GLY A 72 7.59 20.98 5.35
CA GLY A 72 7.82 22.29 4.75
C GLY A 72 9.04 22.97 5.38
N PHE A 73 9.39 24.16 4.92
CA PHE A 73 10.46 24.95 5.54
C PHE A 73 10.04 25.55 6.89
N ASP A 74 8.74 25.73 7.10
CA ASP A 74 8.16 26.38 8.27
C ASP A 74 7.13 25.51 9.02
N SER A 75 6.94 24.25 8.59
CA SER A 75 5.93 23.36 9.18
C SER A 75 6.30 21.89 9.03
N GLU A 76 5.87 21.08 10.00
CA GLU A 76 5.82 19.63 9.92
C GLU A 76 4.37 19.17 10.12
N ILE A 77 3.80 18.48 9.13
CA ILE A 77 2.40 18.07 9.11
C ILE A 77 2.33 16.55 9.15
N PRO A 78 1.73 15.93 10.19
CA PRO A 78 1.48 14.50 10.19
C PRO A 78 0.42 14.16 9.14
N ALA A 79 0.64 13.08 8.38
CA ALA A 79 -0.27 12.64 7.33
C ALA A 79 -0.27 11.11 7.21
N SER A 80 -1.46 10.52 7.04
CA SER A 80 -1.64 9.06 7.00
C SER A 80 -2.00 8.53 5.61
N SER A 81 -1.95 9.35 4.57
CA SER A 81 -2.31 8.97 3.20
C SER A 81 -1.54 7.76 2.67
N GLY A 82 -2.26 6.77 2.17
CA GLY A 82 -1.67 5.63 1.46
C GLY A 82 -1.18 6.04 0.08
N ILE A 83 0.02 5.63 -0.29
CA ILE A 83 0.52 5.79 -1.66
C ILE A 83 0.20 4.52 -2.46
N VAL A 84 -0.56 4.68 -3.53
CA VAL A 84 -0.92 3.58 -4.45
C VAL A 84 -0.29 3.86 -5.81
N VAL A 85 0.42 2.88 -6.36
CA VAL A 85 1.05 2.99 -7.68
C VAL A 85 0.40 1.98 -8.60
N LEU A 86 -0.20 2.47 -9.68
CA LEU A 86 -0.80 1.66 -10.72
C LEU A 86 0.08 1.78 -11.96
N GLY A 87 0.62 0.64 -12.40
CA GLY A 87 1.52 0.56 -13.53
C GLY A 87 1.17 -0.62 -14.40
N ASN A 88 1.38 -0.45 -15.71
CA ASN A 88 1.27 -1.56 -16.65
C ASN A 88 2.63 -2.25 -16.74
N LEU A 89 2.64 -3.53 -16.39
CA LEU A 89 3.82 -4.38 -16.51
C LEU A 89 3.73 -5.20 -17.79
N GLU A 90 4.88 -5.45 -18.42
CA GLU A 90 4.94 -6.26 -19.64
C GLU A 90 4.60 -7.72 -19.33
N ALA A 91 3.73 -8.34 -20.15
CA ALA A 91 3.21 -9.68 -19.89
C ALA A 91 4.28 -10.78 -19.89
N GLU A 92 5.36 -10.60 -20.64
CA GLU A 92 6.51 -11.51 -20.67
C GLU A 92 7.27 -11.52 -19.32
N LYS A 93 7.09 -10.48 -18.51
CA LYS A 93 7.76 -10.28 -17.22
C LYS A 93 6.91 -10.74 -16.04
N PHE A 94 5.81 -11.48 -16.20
CA PHE A 94 5.06 -12.06 -15.07
C PHE A 94 5.81 -13.21 -14.35
N ASN A 95 7.13 -13.12 -14.30
CA ASN A 95 8.03 -13.98 -13.56
C ASN A 95 8.66 -13.14 -12.44
N THR A 96 8.46 -13.57 -11.19
CA THR A 96 8.96 -12.86 -10.01
C THR A 96 10.48 -12.80 -9.91
N HIS A 97 11.19 -13.59 -10.73
CA HIS A 97 12.65 -13.64 -10.81
C HIS A 97 13.23 -12.68 -11.87
N VAL A 98 12.38 -12.01 -12.65
CA VAL A 98 12.81 -10.91 -13.53
C VAL A 98 12.37 -9.57 -12.95
N ASN A 99 13.02 -8.50 -13.40
CA ASN A 99 12.68 -7.15 -12.95
C ASN A 99 11.36 -6.71 -13.59
N MET A 100 10.26 -6.93 -12.87
CA MET A 100 8.91 -6.56 -13.30
C MET A 100 8.71 -5.05 -13.24
N VAL A 101 9.35 -4.36 -12.29
CA VAL A 101 9.24 -2.91 -12.07
C VAL A 101 10.16 -2.10 -12.99
N ASP A 102 10.77 -2.69 -14.01
CA ASP A 102 11.59 -1.92 -14.94
C ASP A 102 10.76 -0.92 -15.75
N ALA A 103 9.51 -1.24 -16.07
CA ALA A 103 8.65 -0.33 -16.82
C ALA A 103 8.10 0.86 -16.00
N ILE A 104 8.16 0.83 -14.66
CA ILE A 104 7.60 1.92 -13.83
C ILE A 104 8.59 3.08 -13.69
N ASN A 105 8.08 4.24 -13.26
CA ASN A 105 8.90 5.43 -13.09
C ASN A 105 10.10 5.19 -12.14
N PRO A 106 11.31 5.71 -12.46
CA PRO A 106 12.51 5.58 -11.64
C PRO A 106 12.36 5.93 -10.16
N ILE A 107 11.45 6.84 -9.81
CA ILE A 107 11.19 7.21 -8.41
C ILE A 107 10.67 6.02 -7.60
N PHE A 108 9.85 5.15 -8.20
CA PHE A 108 9.19 4.05 -7.49
C PHE A 108 9.89 2.69 -7.63
N ARG A 109 10.76 2.50 -8.64
CA ARG A 109 11.51 1.23 -8.84
C ARG A 109 12.86 1.15 -8.14
N LYS A 110 13.37 2.24 -7.56
CA LYS A 110 14.62 2.21 -6.79
C LYS A 110 14.41 1.41 -5.49
N ALA A 111 15.42 0.64 -5.08
CA ALA A 111 15.35 -0.22 -3.90
C ALA A 111 14.91 0.54 -2.63
N GLU A 112 15.45 1.74 -2.40
CA GLU A 112 15.09 2.61 -1.27
C GLU A 112 13.58 2.89 -1.20
N THR A 113 12.94 3.16 -2.33
CA THR A 113 11.50 3.47 -2.36
C THR A 113 10.67 2.19 -2.39
N LEU A 114 11.08 1.19 -3.18
CA LEU A 114 10.39 -0.08 -3.32
C LEU A 114 10.32 -0.85 -1.99
N ASP A 115 11.38 -0.82 -1.17
CA ASP A 115 11.40 -1.49 0.12
C ASP A 115 10.38 -0.91 1.11
N ARG A 116 9.94 0.34 0.90
CA ARG A 116 8.90 1.00 1.70
C ARG A 116 7.47 0.69 1.22
N ILE A 117 7.30 -0.03 0.10
CA ILE A 117 5.99 -0.47 -0.38
C ILE A 117 5.55 -1.72 0.39
N HIS A 118 4.41 -1.66 1.07
CA HIS A 118 3.95 -2.76 1.91
C HIS A 118 3.60 -4.03 1.11
N GLY A 119 3.02 -3.90 -0.08
CA GLY A 119 2.61 -5.05 -0.86
C GLY A 119 2.36 -4.76 -2.33
N PHE A 120 2.41 -5.81 -3.13
CA PHE A 120 2.15 -5.77 -4.58
C PHE A 120 0.93 -6.62 -4.91
N ILE A 121 -0.04 -6.04 -5.63
CA ILE A 121 -1.23 -6.76 -6.11
C ILE A 121 -1.04 -7.09 -7.60
N PRO A 122 -0.87 -8.37 -7.98
CA PRO A 122 -0.72 -8.76 -9.37
C PRO A 122 -2.05 -8.62 -10.12
N GLY A 123 -2.13 -7.61 -10.99
CA GLY A 123 -3.35 -7.33 -11.77
C GLY A 123 -3.82 -8.51 -12.64
N TRP A 124 -2.90 -9.38 -13.08
CA TRP A 124 -3.23 -10.58 -13.87
C TRP A 124 -3.90 -11.70 -13.06
N LYS A 125 -3.82 -11.69 -11.71
CA LYS A 125 -4.60 -12.61 -10.86
C LYS A 125 -6.04 -12.11 -10.67
N ILE A 126 -6.34 -10.85 -11.00
CA ILE A 126 -7.68 -10.29 -10.84
C ILE A 126 -8.55 -10.78 -12.02
N PRO A 127 -9.69 -11.43 -11.77
CA PRO A 127 -10.55 -11.91 -12.84
C PRO A 127 -11.06 -10.72 -13.67
N LYS A 128 -11.15 -10.92 -14.98
CA LYS A 128 -11.75 -9.92 -15.86
C LYS A 128 -13.23 -9.76 -15.50
N PHE A 129 -13.71 -8.51 -15.53
CA PHE A 129 -15.11 -8.24 -15.22
C PHE A 129 -16.00 -8.77 -16.35
N HIS A 130 -16.82 -9.75 -16.03
CA HIS A 130 -17.82 -10.33 -16.94
C HIS A 130 -19.23 -10.03 -16.42
N GLN A 131 -20.23 -9.97 -17.29
CA GLN A 131 -21.60 -9.61 -16.89
C GLN A 131 -22.21 -10.55 -15.84
N ASN A 132 -21.76 -11.81 -15.77
CA ASN A 132 -22.16 -12.77 -14.75
C ASN A 132 -21.59 -12.47 -13.36
N LEU A 133 -20.61 -11.57 -13.22
CA LEU A 133 -20.11 -11.07 -11.94
C LEU A 133 -20.93 -9.90 -11.39
N VAL A 134 -21.89 -9.37 -12.17
CA VAL A 134 -22.78 -8.31 -11.70
C VAL A 134 -23.75 -8.90 -10.67
N ALA A 135 -23.55 -8.53 -9.41
CA ALA A 135 -24.46 -8.90 -8.33
C ALA A 135 -25.85 -8.31 -8.56
N LYS A 136 -26.89 -9.12 -8.37
CA LYS A 136 -28.29 -8.69 -8.40
C LYS A 136 -28.85 -8.71 -6.98
N GLY A 137 -29.15 -7.54 -6.43
CA GLY A 137 -29.71 -7.42 -5.09
C GLY A 137 -29.47 -6.07 -4.46
N TRP A 138 -29.74 -5.99 -3.15
CA TRP A 138 -29.41 -4.82 -2.34
C TRP A 138 -27.90 -4.67 -2.23
N ALA A 139 -27.43 -3.44 -2.41
CA ALA A 139 -26.02 -3.08 -2.27
C ALA A 139 -25.89 -1.86 -1.36
N ILE A 140 -24.72 -1.73 -0.74
CA ILE A 140 -24.37 -0.56 0.06
C ILE A 140 -23.96 0.56 -0.89
N ASN A 141 -24.38 1.79 -0.59
CA ASN A 141 -23.90 2.97 -1.32
C ASN A 141 -22.38 3.11 -1.11
N THR A 142 -21.65 3.25 -2.22
CA THR A 142 -20.18 3.36 -2.23
C THR A 142 -19.65 4.51 -1.35
N GLU A 143 -20.33 5.67 -1.30
CA GLU A 143 -19.91 6.79 -0.45
C GLU A 143 -20.09 6.47 1.04
N TYR A 144 -21.19 5.80 1.40
CA TYR A 144 -21.40 5.35 2.77
C TYR A 144 -20.33 4.33 3.18
N PHE A 145 -20.08 3.34 2.32
CA PHE A 145 -19.03 2.35 2.56
C PHE A 145 -17.64 3.00 2.71
N ALA A 146 -17.32 3.98 1.86
CA ALA A 146 -16.07 4.71 1.94
C ALA A 146 -15.91 5.51 3.26
N GLU A 147 -16.97 6.14 3.76
CA GLU A 147 -16.92 6.83 5.04
C GLU A 147 -16.78 5.86 6.23
N VAL A 148 -17.42 4.68 6.17
CA VAL A 148 -17.19 3.62 7.16
C VAL A 148 -15.71 3.19 7.16
N LEU A 149 -15.14 2.92 5.99
CA LEU A 149 -13.72 2.56 5.89
C LEU A 149 -12.81 3.69 6.39
N HIS A 150 -13.15 4.95 6.11
CA HIS A 150 -12.43 6.12 6.63
C HIS A 150 -12.44 6.12 8.17
N SER A 151 -13.61 5.97 8.80
CA SER A 151 -13.72 5.89 10.26
C SER A 151 -12.95 4.71 10.86
N LEU A 152 -12.97 3.54 10.20
CA LEU A 152 -12.22 2.38 10.64
C LEU A 152 -10.70 2.59 10.62
N ARG A 153 -10.16 3.60 9.91
CA ARG A 153 -8.72 3.89 9.93
C ARG A 153 -8.22 4.28 11.31
N ASP A 154 -9.03 5.03 12.06
CA ASP A 154 -8.70 5.55 13.39
C ASP A 154 -8.89 4.51 14.50
N GLU A 155 -9.53 3.38 14.19
CA GLU A 155 -9.68 2.27 15.11
C GLU A 155 -8.37 1.50 15.29
N LEU A 156 -7.71 1.74 16.43
CA LEU A 156 -6.41 1.14 16.78
C LEU A 156 -6.52 -0.31 17.27
N HIS A 157 -7.69 -0.71 17.78
CA HIS A 157 -7.87 -2.04 18.38
C HIS A 157 -7.61 -3.19 17.40
N TYR A 158 -7.84 -2.98 16.09
CA TYR A 158 -7.52 -3.95 15.04
C TYR A 158 -6.03 -4.28 14.94
N SER A 159 -5.14 -3.31 15.20
CA SER A 159 -3.69 -3.57 15.23
C SER A 159 -3.36 -4.53 16.36
N THR A 160 -3.88 -4.25 17.55
CA THR A 160 -3.70 -5.11 18.74
C THR A 160 -4.31 -6.50 18.53
N LEU A 161 -5.46 -6.60 17.85
CA LEU A 161 -6.08 -7.87 17.48
C LEU A 161 -5.14 -8.67 16.59
N VAL A 162 -4.61 -8.09 15.52
CA VAL A 162 -3.66 -8.76 14.62
C VAL A 162 -2.41 -9.19 15.37
N ASP A 163 -1.84 -8.32 16.21
CA ASP A 163 -0.67 -8.64 17.04
C ASP A 163 -0.94 -9.83 17.98
N SER A 164 -2.17 -9.98 18.47
CA SER A 164 -2.58 -11.14 19.28
C SER A 164 -2.76 -12.43 18.47
N CYS A 165 -2.98 -12.33 17.16
CA CYS A 165 -3.17 -13.46 16.25
C CYS A 165 -1.85 -14.04 15.71
N ILE A 166 -0.73 -13.31 15.77
CA ILE A 166 0.50 -13.69 15.08
C ILE A 166 1.66 -13.99 16.04
N VAL A 167 2.54 -14.89 15.62
CA VAL A 167 3.83 -15.16 16.26
C VAL A 167 4.94 -14.58 15.38
N VAL A 168 5.72 -13.66 15.94
CA VAL A 168 6.81 -12.98 15.24
C VAL A 168 8.13 -13.72 15.48
N PRO A 169 8.88 -14.10 14.43
CA PRO A 169 10.18 -14.73 14.63
C PRO A 169 11.22 -13.73 15.17
N PRO A 170 12.18 -14.18 16.02
CA PRO A 170 13.07 -13.28 16.78
C PRO A 170 14.04 -12.45 15.93
N LYS A 171 14.26 -12.82 14.67
CA LYS A 171 15.14 -12.10 13.72
C LYS A 171 14.35 -11.49 12.54
N ALA A 172 13.05 -11.25 12.71
CA ALA A 172 12.23 -10.63 11.68
C ALA A 172 12.76 -9.24 11.32
N TYR A 173 12.90 -8.97 10.01
CA TYR A 173 13.19 -7.62 9.56
C TYR A 173 11.99 -6.71 9.84
N LYS A 174 12.22 -5.65 10.61
CA LYS A 174 11.14 -4.78 11.11
C LYS A 174 10.22 -4.25 10.01
N ARG A 175 10.77 -3.87 8.85
CA ARG A 175 9.96 -3.33 7.74
C ARG A 175 9.05 -4.38 7.11
N ASP A 176 9.50 -5.63 7.02
CA ASP A 176 8.67 -6.73 6.51
C ASP A 176 7.55 -7.07 7.49
N LEU A 177 7.87 -7.08 8.79
CA LEU A 177 6.88 -7.26 9.84
C LEU A 177 5.83 -6.13 9.82
N ASP A 178 6.27 -4.87 9.82
CA ASP A 178 5.38 -3.70 9.78
C ASP A 178 4.47 -3.74 8.55
N ALA A 179 5.00 -4.16 7.39
CA ALA A 179 4.23 -4.31 6.17
C ALA A 179 3.16 -5.40 6.26
N ILE A 180 3.55 -6.60 6.70
CA ILE A 180 2.61 -7.73 6.82
C ILE A 180 1.54 -7.42 7.86
N THR A 181 1.90 -6.92 9.05
CA THR A 181 0.95 -6.56 10.10
C THR A 181 -0.03 -5.47 9.66
N ARG A 182 0.45 -4.43 8.95
CA ARG A 182 -0.43 -3.37 8.41
C ARG A 182 -1.38 -3.89 7.33
N LEU A 183 -0.90 -4.77 6.43
CA LEU A 183 -1.76 -5.40 5.43
C LEU A 183 -2.82 -6.29 6.09
N CYS A 184 -2.43 -7.14 7.04
CA CYS A 184 -3.35 -7.93 7.85
C CYS A 184 -4.40 -7.06 8.54
N THR A 185 -3.98 -5.95 9.15
CA THR A 185 -4.89 -4.99 9.80
C THR A 185 -5.90 -4.41 8.81
N GLY A 186 -5.46 -4.07 7.59
CA GLY A 186 -6.35 -3.64 6.51
C GLY A 186 -7.35 -4.73 6.10
N PHE A 187 -6.92 -5.98 5.97
CA PHE A 187 -7.80 -7.10 5.64
C PHE A 187 -8.81 -7.39 6.75
N VAL A 188 -8.41 -7.35 8.02
CA VAL A 188 -9.34 -7.52 9.15
C VAL A 188 -10.40 -6.41 9.15
N LYS A 189 -10.00 -5.15 8.97
CA LYS A 189 -10.96 -4.02 8.86
C LYS A 189 -11.94 -4.20 7.70
N LEU A 190 -11.49 -4.79 6.59
CA LEU A 190 -12.31 -4.97 5.39
C LEU A 190 -13.26 -6.17 5.48
N LEU A 191 -12.75 -7.31 5.96
CA LEU A 191 -13.43 -8.61 5.90
C LEU A 191 -14.11 -8.99 7.23
N PHE A 192 -13.53 -8.54 8.35
CA PHE A 192 -14.01 -8.83 9.70
C PHE A 192 -14.22 -7.54 10.52
N PRO A 193 -14.99 -6.54 10.01
CA PRO A 193 -15.20 -5.26 10.71
C PRO A 193 -15.99 -5.38 12.02
N HIS A 194 -16.48 -6.58 12.35
CA HIS A 194 -17.20 -6.88 13.59
C HIS A 194 -16.27 -7.42 14.69
N ALA A 195 -15.07 -7.88 14.33
CA ALA A 195 -14.16 -8.56 15.23
C ALA A 195 -13.53 -7.59 16.24
N LYS A 196 -13.64 -7.93 17.53
CA LYS A 196 -13.07 -7.18 18.65
C LYS A 196 -11.90 -7.91 19.29
N THR A 197 -11.93 -9.23 19.28
CA THR A 197 -10.84 -10.09 19.78
C THR A 197 -10.45 -11.13 18.74
N LYS A 198 -9.34 -11.87 18.98
CA LYS A 198 -8.89 -12.90 18.03
C LYS A 198 -9.89 -14.03 17.86
N GLU A 199 -10.70 -14.30 18.89
CA GLU A 199 -11.69 -15.38 18.91
C GLU A 199 -12.92 -15.09 18.03
N ASP A 200 -13.15 -13.83 17.67
CA ASP A 200 -14.23 -13.45 16.74
C ASP A 200 -13.94 -13.85 15.29
N ILE A 201 -12.70 -14.23 14.98
CA ILE A 201 -12.27 -14.64 13.65
C ILE A 201 -11.81 -16.10 13.71
N PRO A 202 -12.42 -17.02 12.94
CA PRO A 202 -11.90 -18.38 12.82
C PRO A 202 -10.44 -18.36 12.37
N GLN A 203 -9.59 -19.15 13.03
CA GLN A 203 -8.15 -19.19 12.76
C GLN A 203 -7.84 -19.45 11.29
N ASP A 204 -8.53 -20.40 10.68
CA ASP A 204 -8.35 -20.77 9.27
C ASP A 204 -8.75 -19.63 8.33
N GLU A 205 -9.80 -18.88 8.67
CA GLU A 205 -10.21 -17.70 7.91
C GLU A 205 -9.22 -16.55 8.03
N PHE A 206 -8.70 -16.27 9.24
CA PHE A 206 -7.66 -15.26 9.44
C PHE A 206 -6.40 -15.59 8.61
N VAL A 207 -5.95 -16.84 8.67
CA VAL A 207 -4.77 -17.29 7.92
C VAL A 207 -5.01 -17.16 6.42
N LYS A 208 -6.15 -17.65 5.93
CA LYS A 208 -6.49 -17.69 4.50
C LYS A 208 -6.73 -16.30 3.89
N TYR A 209 -7.41 -15.42 4.60
CA TYR A 209 -7.87 -14.15 4.04
C TYR A 209 -7.05 -12.93 4.46
N CYS A 210 -6.28 -13.02 5.56
CA CYS A 210 -5.46 -11.91 6.04
C CYS A 210 -3.96 -12.23 5.96
N LEU A 211 -3.50 -13.27 6.66
CA LEU A 211 -2.07 -13.51 6.86
C LEU A 211 -1.34 -13.96 5.59
N GLU A 212 -1.82 -15.01 4.92
CA GLU A 212 -1.18 -15.52 3.71
C GLU A 212 -1.22 -14.52 2.56
N PRO A 213 -2.35 -13.83 2.27
CA PRO A 213 -2.35 -12.76 1.27
C PRO A 213 -1.36 -11.62 1.60
N ALA A 214 -1.26 -11.20 2.87
CA ALA A 214 -0.31 -10.17 3.28
C ALA A 214 1.16 -10.62 3.08
N LYS A 215 1.48 -11.87 3.44
CA LYS A 215 2.80 -12.48 3.21
C LYS A 215 3.11 -12.56 1.72
N GLU A 216 2.19 -13.07 0.90
CA GLU A 216 2.36 -13.13 -0.56
C GLU A 216 2.63 -11.76 -1.17
N MET A 217 1.83 -10.75 -0.79
CA MET A 217 1.97 -9.39 -1.30
C MET A 217 3.34 -8.78 -0.95
N ARG A 218 3.85 -9.01 0.27
CA ARG A 218 5.17 -8.53 0.69
C ARG A 218 6.31 -9.36 0.10
N GLN A 219 6.12 -10.66 -0.06
CA GLN A 219 7.08 -11.57 -0.69
C GLN A 219 7.38 -11.16 -2.13
N LEU A 220 6.37 -10.72 -2.87
CA LEU A 220 6.56 -10.20 -4.23
C LEU A 220 7.47 -8.96 -4.25
N ILE A 221 7.34 -8.06 -3.27
CA ILE A 221 8.23 -6.89 -3.14
C ILE A 221 9.66 -7.34 -2.84
N ARG A 222 9.85 -8.28 -1.91
CA ARG A 222 11.18 -8.82 -1.58
C ARG A 222 11.86 -9.51 -2.75
N ASN A 223 11.12 -10.29 -3.54
CA ASN A 223 11.62 -10.92 -4.75
C ASN A 223 12.14 -9.86 -5.74
N GLN A 224 11.40 -8.75 -5.91
CA GLN A 224 11.84 -7.66 -6.79
C GLN A 224 13.05 -6.91 -6.23
N LEU A 225 13.13 -6.69 -4.92
CA LEU A 225 14.31 -6.09 -4.28
C LEU A 225 15.56 -6.97 -4.46
N HIS A 226 15.42 -8.29 -4.33
CA HIS A 226 16.51 -9.24 -4.59
C HIS A 226 17.01 -9.15 -6.03
N VAL A 227 16.10 -9.02 -7.00
CA VAL A 227 16.47 -8.87 -8.42
C VAL A 227 17.17 -7.52 -8.70
N ILE A 228 16.70 -6.43 -8.09
CA ILE A 228 17.21 -5.07 -8.36
C ILE A 228 18.52 -4.79 -7.62
N ALA A 229 18.65 -5.29 -6.39
CA ALA A 229 19.78 -5.03 -5.49
C ALA A 229 20.24 -6.32 -4.78
N PRO A 230 20.74 -7.33 -5.51
CA PRO A 230 21.04 -8.67 -4.98
C PRO A 230 22.12 -8.68 -3.89
N LYS A 231 23.02 -7.69 -3.88
CA LYS A 231 24.07 -7.56 -2.86
C LYS A 231 23.54 -7.11 -1.52
N GLU A 232 22.48 -6.30 -1.50
CA GLU A 232 21.86 -5.76 -0.28
C GLU A 232 20.75 -6.68 0.21
N TYR A 233 19.98 -7.25 -0.72
CA TYR A 233 18.83 -8.10 -0.43
C TYR A 233 19.14 -9.56 -0.76
N ILE A 234 20.08 -10.18 -0.03
CA ILE A 234 20.55 -11.54 -0.32
C ILE A 234 19.45 -12.58 -0.13
N ASN A 235 18.69 -12.48 0.97
CA ASN A 235 17.57 -13.38 1.23
C ASN A 235 16.25 -12.73 0.77
N PRO A 236 15.54 -13.28 -0.24
CA PRO A 236 14.25 -12.75 -0.67
C PRO A 236 13.12 -13.10 0.31
N ASP A 237 13.29 -14.01 1.26
CA ASP A 237 12.16 -14.50 2.06
C ASP A 237 11.67 -13.46 3.08
N VAL A 238 10.35 -13.32 3.18
CA VAL A 238 9.70 -12.61 4.29
C VAL A 238 9.83 -13.42 5.59
N PRO A 239 9.73 -12.79 6.78
CA PRO A 239 9.72 -13.52 8.04
C PRO A 239 8.60 -14.58 8.05
N ASP A 240 8.93 -15.75 8.59
CA ASP A 240 7.98 -16.85 8.77
C ASP A 240 7.01 -16.56 9.93
N ILE A 241 6.06 -15.67 9.66
CA ILE A 241 4.99 -15.30 10.59
C ILE A 241 3.91 -16.37 10.52
N GLN A 242 3.56 -16.90 11.70
CA GLN A 242 2.59 -17.96 11.90
C GLN A 242 1.45 -17.50 12.79
N TYR A 243 0.31 -18.18 12.73
CA TYR A 243 -0.79 -17.92 13.65
C TYR A 243 -0.41 -18.36 15.08
N LYS A 244 -0.88 -17.60 16.07
CA LYS A 244 -0.69 -17.88 17.48
C LYS A 244 -1.85 -18.71 18.03
N GLU A 245 -1.62 -20.01 18.14
CA GLU A 245 -2.51 -20.95 18.83
C GLU A 245 -2.88 -20.44 20.24
#